data_AF-A0AAP5URF8-F1
#
_entry.id   AF-A0AAP5URF8-F1
#
_cell.length_a   1.000
_cell.length_b   1.000
_cell.length_c   1.000
_cell.angle_alpha   90.00
_cell.angle_beta   90.00
_cell.angle_gamma   90.00
#
_symmetry.space_group_name_H-M   'P 1'
#
loop_
_entity.id
_entity.type
_entity.pdbx_description
1 polymer ?
#
loop_
_entity_poly.entity_id
_entity_poly.type
_entity_poly.pdbx_seq_one_letter_code
_entity_poly.pdbx_strand_id
1 'polypeptide(L)'
;MRERRIRRERHTRPVDPLARLFLEVSGEPPDDASLLRMRRVSAALNLRDNDALWSVLAVLEYYQRLYEAMPERIREAGVSGVDAARAEAQAATQELMAQHRDALARCKETITLAETMTAEHEARYRAALAALNDEALAALAQRAANRIAGVAGNRLVAATAVAAREQRQQLDAALASFEQAAMRRFERACYGLVAGGLVVMLLAALAGGLAGLWTGDHRAGADGLPFARTGHTSPVSPSGRPH
;
A
#
# COMPACT_ATOMS: atom_id res chain seq x y z
N MET A 1 -48.60 14.42 -116.37
CA MET A 1 -47.91 13.82 -115.20
C MET A 1 -47.72 12.33 -115.47
N ARG A 2 -46.48 11.87 -115.68
CA ARG A 2 -46.12 10.44 -115.82
C ARG A 2 -44.98 10.17 -114.85
N GLU A 3 -45.29 9.49 -113.74
CA GLU A 3 -44.28 9.02 -112.80
C GLU A 3 -43.59 7.78 -113.37
N ARG A 4 -42.30 7.89 -113.66
CA ARG A 4 -41.42 6.74 -113.90
C ARG A 4 -40.81 6.33 -112.56
N ARG A 5 -41.30 5.24 -111.95
CA ARG A 5 -40.59 4.55 -110.87
C ARG A 5 -39.38 3.83 -111.44
N ILE A 6 -38.19 4.35 -111.17
CA ILE A 6 -36.94 3.65 -111.38
C ILE A 6 -36.77 2.67 -110.22
N ARG A 7 -36.99 1.39 -110.51
CA ARG A 7 -36.68 0.26 -109.64
C ARG A 7 -35.16 0.13 -109.60
N ARG A 8 -34.52 0.67 -108.56
CA ARG A 8 -33.11 0.41 -108.27
C ARG A 8 -32.99 -1.01 -107.74
N GLU A 9 -32.62 -1.93 -108.62
CA GLU A 9 -32.13 -3.25 -108.25
C GLU A 9 -30.89 -3.06 -107.37
N ARG A 10 -31.03 -3.34 -106.07
CA ARG A 10 -29.88 -3.55 -105.20
C ARG A 10 -29.19 -4.81 -105.71
N HIS A 11 -28.15 -4.65 -106.52
CA HIS A 11 -27.16 -5.70 -106.72
C HIS A 11 -26.54 -5.99 -105.35
N THR A 12 -27.09 -6.99 -104.66
CA THR A 12 -26.46 -7.62 -103.51
C THR A 12 -25.11 -8.15 -103.98
N ARG A 13 -24.04 -7.50 -103.52
CA ARG A 13 -22.66 -7.92 -103.70
C ARG A 13 -22.59 -9.43 -103.45
N PRO A 14 -22.02 -10.25 -104.36
CA PRO A 14 -21.86 -11.68 -104.09
C PRO A 14 -21.06 -11.79 -102.79
N VAL A 15 -21.68 -12.42 -101.79
CA VAL A 15 -21.03 -12.68 -100.50
C VAL A 15 -19.80 -13.52 -100.82
N ASP A 16 -18.62 -12.99 -100.51
CA ASP A 16 -17.36 -13.71 -100.75
C ASP A 16 -17.44 -15.09 -100.08
N PRO A 17 -17.37 -16.21 -100.83
CA PRO A 17 -17.56 -17.52 -100.24
C PRO A 17 -16.51 -17.83 -99.17
N LEU A 18 -15.29 -17.27 -99.30
CA LEU A 18 -14.23 -17.35 -98.29
C LEU A 18 -14.59 -16.57 -97.02
N ALA A 19 -15.21 -15.39 -97.17
CA ALA A 19 -15.67 -14.61 -96.02
C ALA A 19 -16.79 -15.33 -95.26
N ARG A 20 -17.69 -15.99 -95.99
CA ARG A 20 -18.76 -16.79 -95.41
C ARG A 20 -18.23 -18.01 -94.67
N LEU A 21 -17.32 -18.77 -95.28
CA LEU A 21 -16.71 -19.94 -94.63
C LEU A 21 -15.93 -19.55 -93.36
N PHE A 22 -15.19 -18.43 -93.42
CA PHE A 22 -14.49 -17.91 -92.25
C PHE A 22 -15.46 -17.52 -91.13
N LEU A 23 -16.57 -16.85 -91.46
CA LEU A 23 -17.61 -16.50 -90.49
C LEU A 23 -18.25 -17.75 -89.86
N GLU A 24 -18.53 -18.77 -90.68
CA GLU A 24 -19.12 -20.04 -90.21
C GLU A 24 -18.17 -20.80 -89.26
N VAL A 25 -16.85 -20.72 -89.48
CA VAL A 25 -15.83 -21.40 -88.66
C VAL A 25 -15.46 -20.61 -87.40
N SER A 26 -15.24 -19.30 -87.52
CA SER A 26 -14.71 -18.46 -86.44
C SER A 26 -15.79 -17.75 -85.61
N GLY A 27 -17.03 -17.65 -86.14
CA GLY A 27 -18.11 -16.87 -85.55
C GLY A 27 -17.99 -15.35 -85.76
N GLU A 28 -16.88 -14.87 -86.33
CA GLU A 28 -16.62 -13.45 -86.59
C GLU A 28 -16.29 -13.21 -88.07
N PRO A 29 -16.62 -12.03 -88.64
CA PRO A 29 -16.21 -11.74 -90.00
C PRO A 29 -14.67 -11.63 -90.10
N PRO A 30 -14.06 -12.06 -91.22
CA PRO A 30 -12.65 -11.84 -91.44
C PRO A 30 -12.36 -10.36 -91.66
N ASP A 31 -11.19 -9.90 -91.24
CA ASP A 31 -10.69 -8.58 -91.61
C ASP A 31 -10.21 -8.57 -93.08
N ASP A 32 -10.04 -7.37 -93.64
CA ASP A 32 -9.62 -7.23 -95.03
C ASP A 32 -8.23 -7.86 -95.28
N ALA A 33 -7.35 -7.85 -94.27
CA ALA A 33 -6.03 -8.44 -94.35
C ALA A 33 -6.08 -9.98 -94.42
N SER A 34 -6.95 -10.62 -93.64
CA SER A 34 -7.22 -12.06 -93.66
C SER A 34 -7.81 -12.47 -95.00
N LEU A 35 -8.79 -11.74 -95.52
CA LEU A 35 -9.36 -12.03 -96.83
C LEU A 35 -8.30 -11.95 -97.94
N LEU A 36 -7.43 -10.94 -97.90
CA LEU A 36 -6.33 -10.80 -98.84
C LEU A 36 -5.27 -11.89 -98.67
N ARG A 37 -4.93 -12.30 -97.45
CA ARG A 37 -4.01 -13.42 -97.19
C ARG A 37 -4.57 -14.72 -97.73
N MET A 38 -5.81 -15.07 -97.38
CA MET A 38 -6.46 -16.27 -97.87
C MET A 38 -6.55 -16.28 -99.41
N ARG A 39 -6.94 -15.17 -100.04
CA ARG A 39 -6.97 -15.08 -101.52
C ARG A 39 -5.59 -15.22 -102.18
N ARG A 40 -4.53 -14.73 -101.55
CA ARG A 40 -3.16 -14.93 -102.05
C ARG A 40 -2.73 -16.39 -101.94
N VAL A 41 -3.03 -17.04 -100.82
CA VAL A 41 -2.73 -18.46 -100.61
C VAL A 41 -3.56 -19.33 -101.57
N SER A 42 -4.84 -19.02 -101.77
CA SER A 42 -5.70 -19.75 -102.71
C SER A 42 -5.21 -19.62 -104.15
N ALA A 43 -4.76 -18.43 -104.56
CA ALA A 43 -4.18 -18.20 -105.88
C ALA A 43 -2.85 -18.94 -106.05
N ALA A 44 -1.97 -18.93 -105.04
CA ALA A 44 -0.69 -19.65 -105.08
C ALA A 44 -0.86 -21.17 -105.18
N LEU A 45 -1.93 -21.71 -104.59
CA LEU A 45 -2.28 -23.13 -104.63
C LEU A 45 -3.17 -23.50 -105.82
N ASN A 46 -3.51 -22.54 -106.69
CA ASN A 46 -4.41 -22.71 -107.84
C ASN A 46 -5.74 -23.39 -107.47
N LEU A 47 -6.33 -22.99 -106.34
CA LEU A 47 -7.59 -23.55 -105.87
C LEU A 47 -8.74 -23.09 -106.75
N ARG A 48 -9.61 -24.04 -107.14
CA ARG A 48 -10.84 -23.73 -107.87
C ARG A 48 -11.89 -23.17 -106.90
N ASP A 49 -12.89 -22.49 -107.45
CA ASP A 49 -14.02 -22.00 -106.66
C ASP A 49 -14.73 -23.18 -105.98
N ASN A 50 -15.06 -23.02 -104.70
CA ASN A 50 -15.74 -24.03 -103.86
C ASN A 50 -14.96 -25.34 -103.65
N ASP A 51 -13.63 -25.30 -103.72
CA ASP A 51 -12.79 -26.43 -103.30
C ASP A 51 -12.93 -26.70 -101.79
N ALA A 52 -12.90 -27.97 -101.38
CA ALA A 52 -12.88 -28.38 -99.97
C ALA A 52 -11.74 -27.71 -99.19
N LEU A 53 -10.63 -27.40 -99.87
CA LEU A 53 -9.48 -26.73 -99.27
C LEU A 53 -9.76 -25.29 -98.82
N TRP A 54 -10.84 -24.65 -99.28
CA TRP A 54 -11.25 -23.32 -98.79
C TRP A 54 -11.65 -23.36 -97.31
N SER A 55 -12.26 -24.47 -96.86
CA SER A 55 -12.61 -24.64 -95.44
C SER A 55 -11.36 -24.81 -94.56
N VAL A 56 -10.37 -25.57 -95.04
CA VAL A 56 -9.06 -25.72 -94.38
C VAL A 56 -8.35 -24.37 -94.29
N LEU A 57 -8.37 -23.59 -95.37
CA LEU A 57 -7.77 -22.26 -95.41
C LEU A 57 -8.43 -21.30 -94.41
N ALA A 58 -9.76 -21.32 -94.31
CA ALA A 58 -10.50 -20.54 -93.32
C ALA A 58 -10.14 -20.93 -91.87
N VAL A 59 -10.01 -22.23 -91.59
CA VAL A 59 -9.59 -22.75 -90.28
C VAL A 59 -8.15 -22.34 -89.93
N LEU A 60 -7.23 -22.41 -90.90
CA LEU A 60 -5.83 -22.01 -90.69
C LEU A 60 -5.70 -20.51 -90.44
N GLU A 61 -6.43 -19.68 -91.17
CA GLU A 61 -6.45 -18.23 -90.93
C GLU A 61 -7.05 -17.91 -89.55
N TYR A 62 -8.07 -18.66 -89.12
CA TYR A 62 -8.62 -18.54 -87.76
C TYR A 62 -7.57 -18.85 -86.69
N TYR A 63 -6.85 -19.97 -86.81
CA TYR A 63 -5.79 -20.31 -85.85
C TYR A 63 -4.63 -19.33 -85.88
N GLN A 64 -4.24 -18.83 -87.06
CA GLN A 64 -3.21 -17.81 -87.16
C GLN A 64 -3.61 -16.54 -86.40
N ARG A 65 -4.82 -16.01 -86.61
CA ARG A 65 -5.33 -14.84 -85.87
C ARG A 65 -5.41 -15.10 -84.37
N LEU A 66 -5.86 -16.29 -83.98
CA LEU A 66 -5.96 -16.68 -82.58
C LEU A 66 -4.58 -16.64 -81.91
N TYR A 67 -3.55 -17.17 -82.57
CA TYR A 67 -2.18 -17.17 -82.04
C TYR A 67 -1.49 -15.82 -82.12
N GLU A 68 -1.83 -14.96 -83.08
CA GLU A 68 -1.34 -13.58 -83.13
C GLU A 68 -1.92 -12.71 -81.99
N ALA A 69 -3.20 -12.92 -81.65
CA ALA A 69 -3.88 -12.15 -80.58
C ALA A 69 -3.59 -12.68 -79.17
N MET A 70 -3.24 -13.95 -79.01
CA MET A 70 -3.09 -14.59 -77.71
C MET A 70 -1.99 -13.98 -76.81
N PRO A 71 -0.77 -13.66 -77.31
CA PRO A 71 0.28 -13.07 -76.47
C PRO A 71 -0.12 -11.74 -75.84
N GLU A 72 -0.79 -10.86 -76.59
CA GLU A 72 -1.26 -9.58 -76.08
C GLU A 72 -2.35 -9.77 -75.02
N ARG A 73 -3.30 -10.68 -75.24
CA ARG A 73 -4.32 -11.01 -74.24
C ARG A 73 -3.72 -11.56 -72.95
N ILE A 74 -2.66 -12.37 -73.05
CA ILE A 74 -1.91 -12.88 -71.88
C ILE A 74 -1.20 -11.72 -71.17
N ARG A 75 -0.57 -10.81 -71.92
CA ARG A 75 0.09 -9.63 -71.35
C ARG A 75 -0.89 -8.73 -70.62
N GLU A 76 -2.05 -8.44 -71.21
CA GLU A 76 -3.10 -7.62 -70.61
C GLU A 76 -3.66 -8.28 -69.34
N ALA A 77 -4.00 -9.56 -69.39
CA ALA A 77 -4.46 -10.30 -68.22
C ALA A 77 -3.39 -10.37 -67.12
N GLY A 78 -2.12 -10.53 -67.50
CA GLY A 78 -0.98 -10.58 -66.59
C GLY A 78 -0.74 -9.23 -65.89
N VAL A 79 -0.72 -8.13 -66.65
CA VAL A 79 -0.59 -6.77 -66.09
C VAL A 79 -1.75 -6.48 -65.14
N SER A 80 -2.99 -6.74 -65.56
CA SER A 80 -4.17 -6.54 -64.70
C SER A 80 -4.09 -7.38 -63.42
N GLY A 81 -3.61 -8.62 -63.50
CA GLY A 81 -3.44 -9.49 -62.33
C GLY A 81 -2.35 -9.02 -61.38
N VAL A 82 -1.20 -8.60 -61.91
CA VAL A 82 -0.08 -8.07 -61.09
C VAL A 82 -0.47 -6.74 -60.45
N ASP A 83 -1.16 -5.86 -61.17
CA ASP A 83 -1.62 -4.58 -60.62
C ASP A 83 -2.66 -4.78 -59.52
N ALA A 84 -3.60 -5.72 -59.70
CA ALA A 84 -4.56 -6.09 -58.65
C ALA A 84 -3.84 -6.65 -57.41
N ALA A 85 -2.90 -7.58 -57.59
CA ALA A 85 -2.12 -8.15 -56.50
C ALA A 85 -1.29 -7.08 -55.77
N ARG A 86 -0.72 -6.12 -56.51
CA ARG A 86 0.05 -5.01 -55.95
C ARG A 86 -0.84 -4.07 -55.13
N ALA A 87 -2.04 -3.76 -55.63
CA ALA A 87 -3.01 -2.92 -54.94
C ALA A 87 -3.47 -3.58 -53.63
N GLU A 88 -3.76 -4.88 -53.66
CA GLU A 88 -4.14 -5.65 -52.47
C GLU A 88 -2.99 -5.71 -51.45
N ALA A 89 -1.76 -5.98 -51.90
CA ALA A 89 -0.59 -5.99 -51.02
C ALA A 89 -0.34 -4.61 -50.38
N GLN A 90 -0.53 -3.52 -51.13
CA GLN A 90 -0.43 -2.16 -50.61
C GLN A 90 -1.52 -1.87 -49.58
N ALA A 91 -2.77 -2.25 -49.85
CA ALA A 91 -3.88 -2.08 -48.92
C ALA A 91 -3.64 -2.87 -47.62
N ALA A 92 -3.22 -4.14 -47.71
CA ALA A 92 -2.89 -4.97 -46.56
C ALA A 92 -1.73 -4.38 -45.73
N THR A 93 -0.70 -3.83 -46.41
CA THR A 93 0.43 -3.18 -45.74
C THR A 93 0.00 -1.91 -45.02
N GLN A 94 -0.86 -1.10 -45.64
CA GLN A 94 -1.39 0.12 -45.02
C GLN A 94 -2.25 -0.19 -43.79
N GLU A 95 -3.11 -1.21 -43.89
CA GLU A 95 -3.92 -1.69 -42.78
C GLU A 95 -3.04 -2.18 -41.63
N LEU A 96 -2.03 -3.00 -41.93
CA LEU A 96 -1.07 -3.47 -40.92
C LEU A 96 -0.31 -2.31 -40.25
N MET A 97 0.11 -1.30 -41.02
CA MET A 97 0.75 -0.11 -40.47
C MET A 97 -0.20 0.69 -39.57
N ALA A 98 -1.49 0.78 -39.92
CA ALA A 98 -2.49 1.44 -39.08
C ALA A 98 -2.68 0.68 -37.76
N GLN A 99 -2.82 -0.64 -37.81
CA GLN A 99 -2.91 -1.51 -36.64
C GLN A 99 -1.67 -1.41 -35.74
N HIS A 100 -0.47 -1.37 -36.33
CA HIS A 100 0.77 -1.19 -35.56
C HIS A 100 0.82 0.17 -34.85
N ARG A 101 0.41 1.25 -35.51
CA ARG A 101 0.35 2.58 -34.89
C ARG A 101 -0.66 2.61 -33.73
N ASP A 102 -1.82 2.01 -33.92
CA ASP A 102 -2.84 1.90 -32.87
C ASP A 102 -2.33 1.06 -31.67
N ALA A 103 -1.69 -0.08 -31.94
CA ALA A 103 -1.09 -0.91 -30.89
C ALA A 103 0.01 -0.16 -30.10
N LEU A 104 0.85 0.63 -30.79
CA LEU A 104 1.86 1.46 -30.14
C LEU A 104 1.23 2.59 -29.32
N ALA A 105 0.13 3.19 -29.79
CA ALA A 105 -0.61 4.20 -29.03
C ALA A 105 -1.17 3.60 -27.73
N ARG A 106 -1.82 2.43 -27.81
CA ARG A 106 -2.32 1.71 -26.63
C ARG A 106 -1.20 1.31 -25.66
N CYS A 107 -0.07 0.84 -26.18
CA CYS A 107 1.10 0.52 -25.35
C CYS A 107 1.64 1.76 -24.62
N LYS A 108 1.68 2.91 -25.30
CA LYS A 108 2.08 4.17 -24.67
C LYS A 108 1.12 4.56 -23.54
N GLU A 109 -0.18 4.46 -23.76
CA GLU A 109 -1.19 4.75 -22.74
C GLU A 109 -1.02 3.84 -21.51
N THR A 110 -0.83 2.54 -21.70
CA THR A 110 -0.62 1.61 -20.57
C THR A 110 0.68 1.89 -19.81
N ILE A 111 1.76 2.27 -20.50
CA ILE A 111 3.01 2.70 -19.86
C ILE A 111 2.76 3.96 -19.02
N THR A 112 2.10 4.98 -19.56
CA THR A 112 1.82 6.21 -18.80
C THR A 112 0.92 5.97 -17.58
N LEU A 113 -0.03 5.05 -17.69
CA LEU A 113 -0.86 4.63 -16.58
C LEU A 113 -0.02 3.94 -15.49
N ALA A 114 0.85 3.01 -15.89
CA ALA A 114 1.75 2.32 -14.97
C ALA A 114 2.69 3.29 -14.25
N GLU A 115 3.29 4.25 -14.98
CA GLU A 115 4.13 5.30 -14.41
C GLU A 115 3.38 6.12 -13.35
N THR A 116 2.15 6.51 -13.65
CA THR A 116 1.30 7.26 -12.72
C THR A 116 0.99 6.46 -11.45
N MET A 117 0.63 5.18 -11.61
CA MET A 117 0.37 4.29 -10.48
C MET A 117 1.61 4.06 -9.63
N THR A 118 2.79 3.90 -10.24
CA THR A 118 4.06 3.74 -9.53
C THR A 118 4.40 5.00 -8.74
N ALA A 119 4.30 6.18 -9.36
CA ALA A 119 4.56 7.45 -8.68
C ALA A 119 3.60 7.67 -7.49
N GLU A 120 2.32 7.33 -7.65
CA GLU A 120 1.33 7.44 -6.59
C GLU A 120 1.60 6.44 -5.46
N HIS A 121 1.97 5.20 -5.79
CA HIS A 121 2.33 4.18 -4.81
C HIS A 121 3.58 4.58 -4.02
N GLU A 122 4.61 5.10 -4.70
CA GLU A 122 5.84 5.59 -4.08
C GLU A 122 5.57 6.77 -3.13
N ALA A 123 4.71 7.72 -3.53
CA ALA A 123 4.30 8.82 -2.69
C ALA A 123 3.56 8.35 -1.42
N ARG A 124 2.59 7.44 -1.58
CA ARG A 124 1.86 6.83 -0.45
C ARG A 124 2.80 6.08 0.49
N TYR A 125 3.74 5.31 -0.07
CA TYR A 125 4.71 4.55 0.72
C TYR A 125 5.62 5.47 1.53
N ARG A 126 6.13 6.55 0.93
CA ARG A 126 6.92 7.57 1.64
C ARG A 126 6.13 8.25 2.75
N ALA A 127 4.87 8.62 2.50
CA ALA A 127 4.01 9.22 3.50
C ALA A 127 3.74 8.26 4.67
N ALA A 128 3.47 6.98 4.39
CA ALA A 128 3.27 5.97 5.42
C ALA A 128 4.53 5.75 6.26
N LEU A 129 5.71 5.71 5.65
CA LEU A 129 6.98 5.61 6.37
C LEU A 129 7.24 6.83 7.27
N ALA A 130 6.95 8.03 6.78
CA ALA A 130 7.08 9.26 7.58
C ALA A 130 6.14 9.24 8.80
N ALA A 131 4.87 8.89 8.59
CA ALA A 131 3.89 8.79 9.67
C ALA A 131 4.30 7.76 10.74
N LEU A 132 4.74 6.57 10.32
CA LEU A 132 5.22 5.54 11.25
C LEU A 132 6.45 5.99 12.05
N ASN A 133 7.37 6.71 11.40
CA ASN A 133 8.54 7.25 12.07
C ASN A 133 8.16 8.32 13.11
N ASP A 134 7.25 9.23 12.76
CA ASP A 134 6.75 10.26 13.68
C ASP A 134 6.02 9.64 14.88
N GLU A 135 5.16 8.65 14.66
CA GLU A 135 4.48 7.90 15.73
C GLU A 135 5.48 7.18 16.65
N ALA A 136 6.49 6.53 16.07
CA ALA A 136 7.53 5.83 16.83
C ALA A 136 8.35 6.81 17.68
N LEU A 137 8.75 7.96 17.11
CA LEU A 137 9.48 9.00 17.81
C LEU A 137 8.63 9.61 18.93
N ALA A 138 7.35 9.89 18.69
CA ALA A 138 6.43 10.40 19.70
C ALA A 138 6.26 9.39 20.85
N ALA A 139 6.10 8.10 20.55
CA ALA A 139 5.97 7.05 21.56
C ALA A 139 7.25 6.91 22.40
N LEU A 140 8.43 6.97 21.77
CA LEU A 140 9.72 6.94 22.48
C LEU A 140 9.91 8.19 23.35
N ALA A 141 9.60 9.37 22.83
CA ALA A 141 9.66 10.62 23.58
C ALA A 141 8.72 10.58 24.80
N GLN A 142 7.49 10.09 24.63
CA GLN A 142 6.54 9.95 25.73
C GLN A 142 7.01 8.96 26.79
N ARG A 143 7.57 7.82 26.38
CA ARG A 143 8.16 6.84 27.32
C ARG A 143 9.35 7.42 28.08
N ALA A 144 10.21 8.17 27.40
CA ALA A 144 11.35 8.84 28.02
C ALA A 144 10.87 9.90 29.02
N ALA A 145 9.90 10.73 28.65
CA ALA A 145 9.28 11.72 29.52
C ALA A 145 8.66 11.08 30.77
N ASN A 146 7.87 10.01 30.60
CA ASN A 146 7.28 9.27 31.72
C ASN A 146 8.33 8.68 32.67
N ARG A 147 9.44 8.16 32.14
CA ARG A 147 10.56 7.67 32.97
C ARG A 147 11.24 8.79 33.74
N ILE A 148 11.52 9.92 33.09
CA ILE A 148 12.14 11.08 33.74
C ILE A 148 11.22 11.63 34.83
N ALA A 149 9.93 11.81 34.53
CA ALA A 149 8.92 12.26 35.48
C ALA A 149 8.81 11.30 36.67
N GLY A 150 8.81 9.98 36.43
CA GLY A 150 8.79 8.97 37.48
C GLY A 150 10.04 9.02 38.38
N VAL A 151 11.23 9.14 37.81
CA VAL A 151 12.48 9.25 38.59
C VAL A 151 12.54 10.56 39.38
N ALA A 152 12.17 11.68 38.75
CA ALA A 152 12.12 12.99 39.41
C ALA A 152 11.09 13.01 40.53
N GLY A 153 9.88 12.51 40.29
CA GLY A 153 8.80 12.38 41.28
C GLY A 153 9.23 11.51 42.46
N ASN A 154 9.80 10.33 42.21
CA ASN A 154 10.31 9.45 43.26
C ASN A 154 11.40 10.12 44.11
N ARG A 155 12.30 10.90 43.48
CA ARG A 155 13.33 11.66 44.20
C ARG A 155 12.74 12.79 45.05
N LEU A 156 11.76 13.51 44.54
CA LEU A 156 11.07 14.57 45.29
C LEU A 156 10.33 13.99 46.49
N VAL A 157 9.55 12.91 46.29
CA VAL A 157 8.85 12.21 47.38
C VAL A 157 9.83 11.71 48.44
N ALA A 158 10.96 11.12 48.03
CA ALA A 158 12.00 10.68 48.96
C ALA A 158 12.60 11.85 49.75
N ALA A 159 12.94 12.96 49.08
CA ALA A 159 13.46 14.16 49.75
C ALA A 159 12.45 14.76 50.74
N THR A 160 11.17 14.85 50.36
CA THR A 160 10.11 15.34 51.25
C THR A 160 9.88 14.41 52.43
N ALA A 161 9.96 13.10 52.24
CA ALA A 161 9.80 12.12 53.32
C ALA A 161 10.96 12.20 54.33
N VAL A 162 12.18 12.44 53.85
CA VAL A 162 13.35 12.69 54.73
C VAL A 162 13.19 13.99 55.50
N ALA A 163 12.83 15.08 54.83
CA ALA A 163 12.59 16.38 55.49
C ALA A 163 11.47 16.31 56.54
N ALA A 164 10.37 15.60 56.24
CA ALA A 164 9.28 15.39 57.19
C ALA A 164 9.70 14.56 58.41
N ARG A 165 10.57 13.55 58.24
CA ARG A 165 11.15 12.80 59.36
C ARG A 165 12.05 13.66 60.22
N GLU A 166 12.89 14.49 59.61
CA GLU A 166 13.78 15.41 60.32
C GLU A 166 12.98 16.46 61.11
N GLN A 167 11.94 17.05 60.50
CA GLN A 167 11.03 17.97 61.20
C GLN A 167 10.33 17.30 62.38
N ARG A 168 9.88 16.05 62.23
CA ARG A 168 9.26 15.28 63.32
C ARG A 168 10.25 15.01 64.45
N GLN A 169 11.49 14.63 64.13
CA GLN A 169 12.55 14.45 65.13
C GLN A 169 12.86 15.74 65.88
N GLN A 170 12.90 16.89 65.20
CA GLN A 170 13.09 18.19 65.83
C GLN A 170 11.93 18.55 66.77
N LEU A 171 10.68 18.27 66.37
CA LEU A 171 9.50 18.47 67.22
C LEU A 171 9.53 17.55 68.45
N ASP A 172 9.86 16.27 68.28
CA ASP A 172 9.96 15.31 69.39
C ASP A 172 11.09 15.71 70.37
N ALA A 173 12.24 16.15 69.86
CA ALA A 173 13.34 16.67 70.68
C ALA A 173 12.93 17.95 71.44
N ALA A 174 12.21 18.86 70.78
CA ALA A 174 11.67 20.05 71.42
C ALA A 174 10.68 19.67 72.54
N LEU A 175 9.74 18.76 72.28
CA LEU A 175 8.78 18.26 73.28
C LEU A 175 9.48 17.59 74.46
N ALA A 176 10.46 16.71 74.22
CA ALA A 176 11.24 16.07 75.28
C ALA A 176 11.98 17.12 76.14
N SER A 177 12.52 18.17 75.52
CA SER A 177 13.16 19.27 76.27
C SER A 177 12.16 20.06 77.12
N PHE A 178 10.93 20.27 76.62
CA PHE A 178 9.84 20.89 77.36
C PHE A 178 9.38 20.01 78.52
N GLU A 179 9.19 18.71 78.31
CA GLU A 179 8.85 17.75 79.35
C GLU A 179 9.92 17.73 80.45
N GLN A 180 11.19 17.68 80.07
CA GLN A 180 12.29 17.67 81.03
C GLN A 180 12.36 18.98 81.82
N ALA A 181 12.11 20.13 81.17
CA ALA A 181 12.00 21.42 81.84
C ALA A 181 10.79 21.50 82.78
N ALA A 182 9.64 20.95 82.37
CA ALA A 182 8.43 20.88 83.18
C ALA A 182 8.64 19.96 84.40
N MET A 183 9.21 18.77 84.19
CA MET A 183 9.50 17.80 85.25
C MET A 183 10.47 18.37 86.28
N ARG A 184 11.51 19.08 85.85
CA ARG A 184 12.41 19.81 86.77
C ARG A 184 11.70 20.90 87.56
N ARG A 185 10.71 21.60 86.96
CA ARG A 185 9.89 22.58 87.69
C ARG A 185 8.95 21.90 88.69
N PHE A 186 8.33 20.78 88.33
CA PHE A 186 7.51 19.97 89.22
C PHE A 186 8.31 19.39 90.38
N GLU A 187 9.49 18.83 90.13
CA GLU A 187 10.39 18.36 91.19
C GLU A 187 10.74 19.51 92.14
N ARG A 188 11.16 20.66 91.63
CA ARG A 188 11.45 21.83 92.49
C ARG A 188 10.24 22.29 93.30
N ALA A 189 9.04 22.24 92.72
CA ALA A 189 7.80 22.56 93.43
C ALA A 189 7.49 21.53 94.53
N CYS A 190 7.62 20.23 94.24
CA CYS A 190 7.43 19.16 95.21
C CYS A 190 8.47 19.19 96.32
N TYR A 191 9.75 19.36 96.00
CA TYR A 191 10.82 19.56 96.99
C TYR A 191 10.58 20.83 97.81
N GLY A 192 10.12 21.92 97.19
CA GLY A 192 9.73 23.15 97.90
C GLY A 192 8.55 22.92 98.86
N LEU A 193 7.55 22.14 98.45
CA LEU A 193 6.40 21.77 99.28
C LEU A 193 6.79 20.85 100.43
N VAL A 194 7.63 19.83 100.19
CA VAL A 194 8.12 18.93 101.22
C VAL A 194 9.03 19.67 102.18
N ALA A 195 9.95 20.50 101.70
CA ALA A 195 10.81 21.33 102.54
C ALA A 195 9.98 22.33 103.35
N GLY A 196 9.00 23.00 102.74
CA GLY A 196 8.06 23.87 103.43
C GLY A 196 7.23 23.14 104.47
N GLY A 197 6.72 21.94 104.13
CA GLY A 197 6.00 21.06 105.05
C GLY A 197 6.88 20.58 106.20
N LEU A 198 8.16 20.26 105.96
CA LEU A 198 9.14 19.89 106.98
C LEU A 198 9.44 21.07 107.91
N VAL A 199 9.56 22.29 107.38
CA VAL A 199 9.71 23.51 108.18
C VAL A 199 8.47 23.74 109.05
N VAL A 200 7.27 23.54 108.51
CA VAL A 200 6.01 23.63 109.28
C VAL A 200 5.92 22.51 110.34
N MET A 201 6.32 21.28 110.03
CA MET A 201 6.39 20.16 110.98
C MET A 201 7.42 20.41 112.08
N LEU A 202 8.61 20.93 111.75
CA LEU A 202 9.63 21.31 112.74
C LEU A 202 9.14 22.45 113.63
N LEU A 203 8.43 23.44 113.07
CA LEU A 203 7.79 24.49 113.85
C LEU A 203 6.66 23.95 114.74
N ALA A 204 5.85 23.00 114.25
CA ALA A 204 4.80 22.36 115.03
C ALA A 204 5.35 21.44 116.13
N ALA A 205 6.46 20.74 115.88
CA ALA A 205 7.15 19.93 116.89
C ALA A 205 7.86 20.79 117.94
N LEU A 206 8.44 21.93 117.55
CA LEU A 206 8.94 22.95 118.49
C LEU A 206 7.81 23.58 119.32
N ALA A 207 6.60 23.71 118.76
CA ALA A 207 5.43 24.17 119.50
C ALA A 207 4.79 23.08 120.39
N GLY A 208 4.90 21.80 120.02
CA GLY A 208 4.34 20.67 120.77
C GLY A 208 5.24 20.13 121.90
N GLY A 209 6.56 20.34 121.83
CA GLY A 209 7.52 19.85 122.83
C GLY A 209 7.53 20.57 124.18
N LEU A 210 6.72 21.63 124.37
CA LEU A 210 6.69 22.46 125.58
C LEU A 210 5.43 22.28 126.45
N ALA A 211 4.49 21.41 126.08
CA ALA A 211 3.25 21.20 126.84
C ALA A 211 2.89 19.71 126.93
N GLY A 212 3.47 19.00 127.91
CA GLY A 212 3.07 17.60 128.16
C GLY A 212 3.98 16.80 129.08
N LEU A 213 4.70 17.43 130.02
CA LEU A 213 5.27 16.74 131.18
C LEU A 213 4.23 16.80 132.31
N TRP A 214 3.72 15.65 132.74
CA TRP A 214 3.05 15.32 134.03
C TRP A 214 1.78 14.47 133.87
N THR A 215 1.98 13.15 133.88
CA THR A 215 1.17 12.03 134.41
C THR A 215 1.75 10.80 133.71
N GLY A 216 2.41 9.88 134.37
CA GLY A 216 1.88 9.05 135.44
C GLY A 216 2.02 7.61 134.94
N ASP A 217 3.01 6.93 135.51
CA ASP A 217 3.53 5.60 135.21
C ASP A 217 2.50 4.48 135.51
N HIS A 218 2.46 3.40 134.72
CA HIS A 218 2.19 2.02 135.18
C HIS A 218 2.56 0.96 134.12
N ARG A 219 3.53 0.12 134.51
CA ARG A 219 3.96 -1.17 133.94
C ARG A 219 2.82 -2.19 133.72
N ALA A 220 2.94 -3.06 132.71
CA ALA A 220 3.23 -4.50 132.88
C ALA A 220 3.10 -5.34 131.58
N GLY A 221 3.98 -6.37 131.44
CA GLY A 221 3.82 -7.57 130.59
C GLY A 221 4.56 -7.52 129.24
N ALA A 222 5.76 -8.10 129.08
CA ALA A 222 6.07 -9.52 128.80
C ALA A 222 5.40 -10.04 127.51
N ASP A 223 5.99 -10.75 126.57
CA ASP A 223 7.34 -11.24 126.25
C ASP A 223 7.22 -11.76 124.79
N GLY A 224 8.31 -11.78 124.01
CA GLY A 224 8.31 -12.50 122.72
C GLY A 224 9.22 -11.95 121.63
N LEU A 225 10.53 -12.10 121.81
CA LEU A 225 11.55 -12.13 120.75
C LEU A 225 11.54 -13.52 120.05
N PRO A 226 12.36 -13.81 119.00
CA PRO A 226 13.01 -12.97 117.98
C PRO A 226 12.99 -13.62 116.55
N PHE A 227 13.78 -13.02 115.65
CA PHE A 227 14.62 -13.69 114.63
C PHE A 227 13.95 -13.99 113.28
N ALA A 228 14.17 -13.13 112.27
CA ALA A 228 15.26 -13.20 111.28
C ALA A 228 15.21 -14.44 110.38
N ARG A 229 15.28 -14.24 109.06
CA ARG A 229 16.26 -14.87 108.15
C ARG A 229 15.94 -14.61 106.67
N THR A 230 16.94 -13.99 106.04
CA THR A 230 17.41 -14.02 104.64
C THR A 230 16.93 -15.15 103.70
N GLY A 231 16.86 -14.82 102.41
CA GLY A 231 17.12 -15.72 101.27
C GLY A 231 16.21 -15.41 100.07
N HIS A 232 16.72 -14.90 98.94
CA HIS A 232 17.21 -15.69 97.78
C HIS A 232 16.11 -16.64 97.25
N THR A 233 15.68 -16.63 95.98
CA THR A 233 16.42 -16.57 94.71
C THR A 233 15.49 -16.17 93.53
N SER A 234 16.05 -15.53 92.51
CA SER A 234 15.56 -15.53 91.10
C SER A 234 15.60 -16.94 90.48
N PRO A 235 15.49 -17.17 89.15
CA PRO A 235 14.74 -16.53 88.06
C PRO A 235 13.87 -17.58 87.31
N VAL A 236 13.23 -17.23 86.19
CA VAL A 236 13.21 -17.99 84.91
C VAL A 236 12.08 -17.46 84.00
N SER A 237 12.51 -17.05 82.80
CA SER A 237 11.73 -16.62 81.64
C SER A 237 11.11 -17.84 80.88
N PRO A 238 10.88 -17.78 79.56
CA PRO A 238 9.71 -17.23 78.86
C PRO A 238 8.95 -18.32 78.08
N SER A 239 7.73 -18.06 77.64
CA SER A 239 7.06 -18.88 76.61
C SER A 239 5.94 -18.09 75.96
N GLY A 240 5.97 -17.94 74.63
CA GLY A 240 4.91 -17.30 73.87
C GLY A 240 5.33 -16.94 72.45
N ARG A 241 5.27 -17.95 71.57
CA ARG A 241 5.58 -17.91 70.13
C ARG A 241 4.52 -17.15 69.30
N PRO A 242 4.84 -16.85 68.02
CA PRO A 242 4.14 -15.85 67.20
C PRO A 242 2.97 -16.43 66.39
N HIS A 243 2.10 -15.51 65.98
CA HIS A 243 1.32 -15.59 64.74
C HIS A 243 1.62 -14.33 63.91
#